data_AF-A0A0K9PKE4-F1
#
_entry.id   AF-A0A0K9PKE4-F1
#
_cell.length_a   1.000
_cell.length_b   1.000
_cell.length_c   1.000
_cell.angle_alpha   90.00
_cell.angle_beta   90.00
_cell.angle_gamma   90.00
#
_symmetry.space_group_name_H-M   'P 1'
#
loop_
_entity.id
_entity.type
_entity.pdbx_description
1 polymer ?
#
loop_
_entity_poly.entity_id
_entity_poly.type
_entity_poly.pdbx_seq_one_letter_code
_entity_poly.pdbx_strand_id
1 'polypeptide(L)' 'MAASDLVNAATNENLKEVDWGKNIQICELVAKHHGQGKDVIKSVKKRLRSKNTNVQLFSVMLLEMLLNNC' A
#
# COMPACT_ATOMS: atom_id res chain seq x y z
N MET A 1 11.10 -9.29 2.28
CA MET A 1 10.44 -8.10 2.85
C MET A 1 8.97 -8.44 3.03
N ALA A 2 8.37 -8.22 4.20
CA ALA A 2 6.97 -8.59 4.42
C ALA A 2 6.04 -7.65 3.65
N ALA A 3 4.85 -8.13 3.25
CA ALA A 3 3.83 -7.29 2.59
C ALA A 3 3.50 -6.02 3.39
N SER A 4 3.52 -6.12 4.73
CA SER A 4 3.33 -4.98 5.63
C SER A 4 4.41 -3.91 5.52
N ASP A 5 5.67 -4.31 5.30
CA ASP A 5 6.80 -3.38 5.25
C ASP A 5 6.76 -2.56 3.96
N LEU A 6 6.41 -3.20 2.85
CA LEU A 6 6.19 -2.52 1.56
C LEU A 6 5.05 -1.50 1.66
N VAL A 7 3.92 -1.88 2.25
CA VAL A 7 2.78 -0.96 2.46
C VAL A 7 3.17 0.20 3.39
N ASN A 8 3.91 -0.05 4.46
CA ASN A 8 4.40 1.00 5.37
C ASN A 8 5.33 1.98 4.64
N ALA A 9 6.21 1.48 3.78
CA ALA A 9 7.15 2.29 3.02
C ALA A 9 6.45 3.10 1.92
N ALA A 10 5.48 2.51 1.21
CA ALA A 10 4.70 3.15 0.15
C ALA A 10 3.75 4.25 0.67
N THR A 11 3.42 4.22 1.96
CA THR A 11 2.47 5.16 2.58
C THR A 11 3.12 5.98 3.69
N ASN A 12 4.45 6.07 3.73
CA ASN A 12 5.20 6.74 4.79
C ASN A 12 4.83 8.24 4.86
N GLU A 13 4.75 8.78 6.08
CA GLU A 13 4.38 10.18 6.30
C GLU A 13 5.38 11.21 5.76
N ASN A 14 6.64 10.80 5.59
CA ASN A 14 7.73 11.63 5.10
C ASN A 14 7.84 11.63 3.57
N LEU A 15 6.95 10.92 2.86
CA LEU A 15 6.89 10.99 1.41
C LEU A 15 6.40 12.38 0.98
N LYS A 16 7.12 12.97 0.03
CA LYS A 16 6.71 14.25 -0.60
C LYS A 16 5.64 14.04 -1.67
N GLU A 17 5.63 12.86 -2.27
CA GLU A 17 4.73 12.46 -3.35
C GLU A 17 4.53 10.94 -3.33
N VAL A 18 3.62 10.46 -4.18
CA VAL A 18 3.33 9.03 -4.32
C VAL A 18 4.55 8.29 -4.84
N ASP A 19 4.93 7.21 -4.15
CA ASP A 19 5.95 6.31 -4.66
C ASP A 19 5.32 5.26 -5.59
N TRP A 20 5.18 5.64 -6.86
CA TRP A 20 4.62 4.76 -7.89
C TRP A 20 5.40 3.45 -8.03
N GLY A 21 6.72 3.48 -7.85
CA GLY A 21 7.57 2.29 -7.92
C GLY A 21 7.21 1.28 -6.84
N LYS A 22 7.02 1.72 -5.60
CA LYS A 22 6.57 0.84 -4.52
C LYS A 22 5.14 0.36 -4.71
N ASN A 23 4.24 1.21 -5.22
CA ASN A 23 2.86 0.80 -5.48
C ASN A 23 2.78 -0.31 -6.54
N ILE A 24 3.52 -0.16 -7.65
CA ILE A 24 3.62 -1.19 -8.70
C ILE A 24 4.23 -2.48 -8.13
N GLN A 25 5.28 -2.38 -7.31
CA GLN A 25 5.88 -3.54 -6.67
C GLN A 25 4.88 -4.30 -5.77
N ILE A 26 4.00 -3.60 -5.06
CA ILE A 26 2.94 -4.21 -4.26
C ILE A 26 1.91 -4.89 -5.17
N CYS A 27 1.50 -4.26 -6.26
CA CYS A 27 0.59 -4.86 -7.24
C CYS A 27 1.17 -6.16 -7.82
N GLU A 28 2.44 -6.15 -8.24
CA GLU A 28 3.12 -7.35 -8.71
C GLU A 28 3.21 -8.45 -7.65
N LEU A 29 3.44 -8.08 -6.38
CA LEU A 29 3.46 -9.04 -5.28
C LEU A 29 2.11 -9.75 -5.14
N VAL A 30 1.01 -9.00 -5.20
CA VAL A 30 -0.35 -9.56 -5.11
C VAL A 30 -0.67 -10.43 -6.33
N ALA A 31 -0.31 -9.97 -7.53
CA ALA A 31 -0.53 -10.71 -8.77
C ALA A 31 0.25 -12.03 -8.82
N LYS A 32 1.52 -12.04 -8.36
CA LYS A 32 2.37 -13.24 -8.34
C LYS A 32 2.02 -14.19 -7.19
N HIS A 33 1.50 -13.65 -6.09
CA HIS A 33 1.21 -14.42 -4.88
C HIS A 33 -0.16 -14.04 -4.32
N HIS A 34 -1.24 -14.59 -4.88
CA HIS A 34 -2.62 -14.30 -4.47
C HIS A 34 -2.86 -14.41 -2.96
N GLY A 35 -2.14 -15.29 -2.25
CA GLY A 35 -2.21 -15.40 -0.79
C GLY A 35 -1.77 -14.15 0.00
N GLN A 36 -0.93 -13.30 -0.59
CA GLN A 36 -0.43 -12.06 0.02
C GLN A 36 -1.46 -10.92 -0.02
N GLY A 37 -2.47 -10.99 -0.90
CA GLY A 37 -3.47 -9.93 -1.05
C GLY A 37 -4.21 -9.61 0.26
N LYS A 38 -4.52 -10.62 1.06
CA LYS A 38 -5.16 -10.44 2.37
C LYS A 38 -4.29 -9.65 3.35
N ASP A 39 -2.98 -9.90 3.36
CA ASP A 39 -2.03 -9.23 4.25
C ASP A 39 -1.72 -7.80 3.80
N VAL A 40 -1.67 -7.56 2.48
CA VAL A 40 -1.59 -6.22 1.89
C VAL A 40 -2.82 -5.41 2.30
N ILE A 41 -4.04 -5.92 2.06
CA ILE A 41 -5.29 -5.21 2.39
C ILE A 41 -5.42 -4.98 3.89
N LYS A 42 -5.03 -5.95 4.74
CA LYS A 42 -5.00 -5.77 6.20
C LYS A 42 -4.06 -4.62 6.60
N SER A 43 -2.89 -4.54 5.97
CA SER A 43 -1.92 -3.47 6.22
C SER A 43 -2.44 -2.11 5.75
N VAL A 44 -3.02 -2.02 4.55
CA VAL A 44 -3.66 -0.79 4.03
C VAL A 44 -4.76 -0.30 4.97
N LYS A 45 -5.66 -1.19 5.42
CA LYS A 45 -6.72 -0.86 6.39
C LYS A 45 -6.15 -0.31 7.71
N LYS A 46 -5.00 -0.82 8.17
CA LYS A 46 -4.31 -0.30 9.35
C LYS A 46 -3.78 1.12 9.10
N ARG A 47 -3.20 1.38 7.92
CA ARG A 47 -2.69 2.71 7.55
C ARG A 47 -3.80 3.76 7.40
N LEU A 48 -4.97 3.38 6.88
CA LEU A 48 -6.15 4.26 6.81
C LEU A 48 -6.65 4.75 8.18
N ARG A 49 -6.33 4.04 9.27
CA ARG A 49 -6.65 4.46 10.65
C ARG A 49 -5.60 5.41 11.26
N SER A 50 -4.55 5.75 10.52
CA SER A 50 -3.54 6.72 10.98
C SER A 50 -4.17 8.08 11.22
N LYS A 51 -3.64 8.86 12.17
CA LYS A 51 -4.03 10.28 12.35
C LYS A 51 -3.33 11.21 11.35
N ASN A 52 -2.32 10.72 10.65
CA ASN A 52 -1.55 11.50 9.70
C ASN A 52 -2.25 11.53 8.34
N THR A 53 -2.56 12.73 7.85
CA THR A 53 -3.28 12.94 6.58
C THR A 53 -2.51 12.40 5.37
N ASN A 54 -1.18 12.55 5.33
CA ASN A 54 -0.37 12.03 4.22
C ASN A 54 -0.42 10.50 4.19
N VAL A 55 -0.33 9.86 5.36
CA VAL A 55 -0.46 8.39 5.45
C VAL A 55 -1.81 7.94 4.94
N GLN A 56 -2.90 8.61 5.33
CA GLN A 56 -4.24 8.28 4.84
C GLN A 56 -4.33 8.44 3.32
N LEU A 57 -3.88 9.59 2.79
CA LEU A 57 -3.91 9.91 1.36
C LEU A 57 -3.19 8.83 0.54
N PHE A 58 -1.92 8.56 0.87
CA PHE A 58 -1.15 7.55 0.15
C PHE A 58 -1.74 6.14 0.29
N SER A 59 -2.39 5.84 1.42
CA SER A 59 -3.09 4.57 1.61
C SER A 59 -4.34 4.44 0.74
N VAL A 60 -5.12 5.52 0.57
CA VAL A 60 -6.28 5.55 -0.33
C VAL A 60 -5.82 5.38 -1.79
N MET A 61 -4.76 6.08 -2.20
CA MET A 61 -4.23 5.96 -3.56
C MET A 61 -3.68 4.55 -3.85
N LEU A 62 -2.98 3.95 -2.89
CA LEU A 62 -2.55 2.55 -3.01
C LEU A 62 -3.75 1.59 -3.10
N LEU A 63 -4.80 1.81 -2.31
CA LEU A 63 -6.02 1.00 -2.35
C LEU A 63 -6.72 1.10 -3.71
N GLU A 64 -6.84 2.32 -4.25
CA GLU A 64 -7.40 2.55 -5.58
C GLU A 64 -6.59 1.82 -6.65
N MET A 65 -5.26 1.88 -6.62
CA MET A 65 -4.43 1.15 -7.57
C MET A 65 -4.64 -0.36 -7.46
N LEU A 66 -4.66 -0.91 -6.24
CA LEU A 66 -4.91 -2.33 -6.00
C LEU A 66 -6.26 -2.78 -6.57
N LEU A 67 -7.33 -2.02 -6.34
CA LEU A 67 -8.67 -2.35 -6.84
C LEU A 67 -8.79 -2.34 -8.37
N ASN A 68 -7.98 -1.52 -9.04
CA ASN A 68 -8.02 -1.37 -10.49
C ASN A 68 -7.04 -2.30 -11.24
N ASN A 69 -6.04 -2.87 -10.55
CA ASN A 69 -4.92 -3.56 -11.21
C ASN A 69 -4.60 -4.96 -10.64
N CYS A 70 -5.27 -5.43 -9.57
CA CYS A 70 -4.94 -6.69 -8.88
C CYS A 70 -6.18 -7.49 -8.48
#